data_AF-A0A3G6USN7-F1
#
_entry.id   AF-A0A3G6USN7-F1
#
_cell.length_a   1.000
_cell.length_b   1.000
_cell.length_c   1.000
_cell.angle_alpha   90.00
_cell.angle_beta   90.00
_cell.angle_gamma   90.00
#
_symmetry.space_group_name_H-M   'P 1'
#
loop_
_entity.id
_entity.type
_entity.pdbx_description
1 polymer ?
#
loop_
_entity_poly.entity_id
_entity_poly.type
_entity_poly.pdbx_seq_one_letter_code
_entity_poly.pdbx_strand_id
1 'polypeptide(L)'
;MWSDGMEHIQVKRDRIYSMKSLQAYLRKRESERGEGTLASLEDGFFINKELSEQLILKRSRSLFKKSGHSVMVTMDKSMDESDIAGLLESGMDLARINCGHDGVQEWKEIIRRIRLASEMAEVQPCKIYMDLSGPKIRITSLPNQLPYIKVQADEMIQISLKEDLKEVGEKGGLFTTNMPKAFRNAKKGDRLLINDGKVQGTVVYKSDEVIAARLHHHLKKSFSIKVNDGINLPDSLSFLLLPAMSEKDIRESSFIFKHADIVGLSFVHTKKDLQFLKNLMLQKIGKILPIAAKIETEYAVKNLPSILSEGLKHEGFGIMAARGDLAVEGGFEKLGRLQDEIISLCHHSQTPLIYATEVLGTFAKTGLPSRPEVIDAHLSFSAACTMLNKGAYIQNAVRMLKRIGAEQKVKLTFISSDLLEE
;
A
#
# COMPACT_ATOMS: atom_id res chain seq x y z
N MET A 1 6.89 21.82 -29.83
CA MET A 1 6.14 23.08 -29.58
C MET A 1 4.63 22.94 -29.83
N TRP A 2 4.14 22.61 -31.03
CA TRP A 2 2.68 22.40 -31.24
C TRP A 2 2.16 21.08 -30.63
N SER A 3 2.98 20.01 -30.64
CA SER A 3 2.68 18.71 -30.03
C SER A 3 2.53 18.79 -28.50
N ASP A 4 3.48 19.46 -27.84
CA ASP A 4 3.54 19.55 -26.37
C ASP A 4 2.35 20.36 -25.80
N GLY A 5 1.87 21.35 -26.56
CA GLY A 5 0.69 22.13 -26.20
C GLY A 5 -0.61 21.31 -26.26
N MET A 6 -0.76 20.43 -27.25
CA MET A 6 -1.93 19.57 -27.41
C MET A 6 -1.97 18.46 -26.35
N GLU A 7 -0.82 17.87 -26.01
CA GLU A 7 -0.70 16.88 -24.96
C GLU A 7 -1.09 17.47 -23.59
N HIS A 8 -0.61 18.68 -23.28
CA HIS A 8 -1.01 19.41 -22.07
C HIS A 8 -2.51 19.72 -21.99
N ILE A 9 -3.16 20.02 -23.12
CA ILE A 9 -4.61 20.26 -23.16
C ILE A 9 -5.38 18.96 -22.90
N GLN A 10 -4.94 17.84 -23.48
CA GLN A 10 -5.59 16.55 -23.29
C GLN A 10 -5.49 16.07 -21.83
N VAL A 11 -4.31 16.18 -21.21
CA VAL A 11 -4.11 15.84 -19.78
C VAL A 11 -5.08 16.63 -18.89
N LYS A 12 -5.26 17.94 -19.18
CA LYS A 12 -6.20 18.79 -18.44
C LYS A 12 -7.64 18.33 -18.63
N ARG A 13 -8.05 17.98 -19.86
CA ARG A 13 -9.41 17.48 -20.16
C ARG A 13 -9.68 16.15 -19.44
N ASP A 14 -8.77 15.19 -19.54
CA ASP A 14 -8.86 13.88 -18.89
C ASP A 14 -8.99 14.03 -17.38
N ARG A 15 -8.20 14.94 -16.78
CA ARG A 15 -8.28 15.26 -15.35
C ARG A 15 -9.63 15.86 -14.98
N ILE A 16 -10.14 16.83 -15.76
CA ILE A 16 -11.45 17.45 -15.49
C ILE A 16 -12.56 16.40 -15.53
N TYR A 17 -12.54 15.51 -16.52
CA TYR A 17 -13.49 14.40 -16.61
C TYR A 17 -13.45 13.53 -15.35
N SER A 18 -12.26 13.08 -14.93
CA SER A 18 -12.11 12.26 -13.72
C SER A 18 -12.57 12.98 -12.46
N MET A 19 -12.33 14.29 -12.34
CA MET A 19 -12.79 15.06 -11.19
C MET A 19 -14.31 15.19 -11.16
N LYS A 20 -14.96 15.44 -12.31
CA LYS A 20 -16.43 15.50 -12.40
C LYS A 20 -17.06 14.13 -12.12
N SER A 21 -16.49 13.06 -12.66
CA SER A 21 -16.93 11.67 -12.40
C SER A 21 -16.83 11.32 -10.92
N LEU A 22 -15.70 11.65 -10.28
CA LEU A 22 -15.53 11.45 -8.84
C LEU A 22 -16.52 12.28 -8.01
N GLN A 23 -16.75 13.54 -8.36
CA GLN A 23 -17.73 14.40 -7.68
C GLN A 23 -19.16 13.86 -7.81
N ALA A 24 -19.56 13.41 -9.00
CA ALA A 24 -20.88 12.80 -9.23
C ALA A 24 -21.08 11.55 -8.36
N TYR A 25 -20.07 10.68 -8.28
CA TYR A 25 -20.08 9.51 -7.39
C TYR A 25 -20.25 9.88 -5.92
N LEU A 26 -19.50 10.88 -5.44
CA LEU A 26 -19.58 11.34 -4.05
C LEU A 26 -20.94 11.94 -3.70
N ARG A 27 -21.51 12.78 -4.58
CA ARG A 27 -22.86 13.35 -4.39
C ARG A 27 -23.94 12.27 -4.32
N LYS A 28 -23.88 11.27 -5.21
CA LYS A 28 -24.82 10.13 -5.21
C LYS A 28 -24.77 9.38 -3.88
N ARG A 29 -23.59 9.12 -3.35
CA ARG A 29 -23.41 8.47 -2.03
C ARG A 29 -23.97 9.27 -0.86
N GLU A 30 -23.82 10.59 -0.89
CA GLU A 30 -24.38 11.46 0.16
C GLU A 30 -25.90 11.42 0.13
N SER A 31 -26.50 11.45 -1.06
CA SER A 31 -27.95 11.30 -1.26
C SER A 31 -28.50 9.97 -0.75
N GLU A 32 -27.78 8.86 -0.97
CA GLU A 32 -28.22 7.52 -0.52
C GLU A 32 -28.10 7.31 1.00
N ARG A 33 -27.34 8.18 1.70
CA ARG A 33 -27.17 8.13 3.16
C ARG A 33 -28.20 8.96 3.94
N GLY A 34 -28.99 9.80 3.27
CA GLY A 34 -29.98 10.67 3.92
C GLY A 34 -31.42 10.21 3.64
N GLU A 35 -32.16 9.82 4.67
CA GLU A 35 -33.63 9.97 4.66
C GLU A 35 -33.95 11.48 4.65
N GLY A 36 -34.01 12.11 3.48
CA GLY A 36 -34.39 13.53 3.42
C GLY A 36 -33.98 14.24 2.15
N THR A 37 -34.98 14.51 1.31
CA THR A 37 -34.97 15.42 0.16
C THR A 37 -33.95 15.10 -0.94
N LEU A 38 -34.46 14.58 -2.06
CA LEU A 38 -33.79 14.65 -3.35
C LEU A 38 -33.28 16.08 -3.58
N ALA A 39 -31.99 16.30 -3.39
CA ALA A 39 -31.33 17.31 -4.19
C ALA A 39 -31.47 16.84 -5.64
N SER A 40 -32.31 17.56 -6.38
CA SER A 40 -32.55 17.33 -7.80
C SER A 40 -31.23 17.09 -8.52
N LEU A 41 -31.22 16.09 -9.40
CA LEU A 41 -30.17 15.81 -10.37
C LEU A 41 -30.08 16.95 -11.40
N GLU A 42 -29.76 18.16 -10.95
CA GLU A 42 -29.35 19.26 -11.81
C GLU A 42 -27.83 19.21 -11.92
N ASP A 43 -27.31 18.41 -12.86
CA ASP A 43 -25.99 18.68 -13.46
C ASP A 43 -25.67 17.81 -14.69
N GLY A 44 -26.55 16.90 -15.13
CA GLY A 44 -26.46 16.27 -16.47
C GLY A 44 -25.13 15.56 -16.79
N PHE A 45 -24.27 15.29 -15.81
CA PHE A 45 -22.95 14.70 -16.04
C PHE A 45 -23.08 13.18 -16.15
N PHE A 46 -23.06 12.69 -17.39
CA PHE A 46 -23.08 11.26 -17.69
C PHE A 46 -21.67 10.67 -17.64
N ILE A 47 -21.47 9.61 -16.84
CA ILE A 47 -20.23 8.83 -16.85
C ILE A 47 -20.21 8.00 -18.13
N ASN A 48 -19.34 8.36 -19.06
CA ASN A 48 -19.10 7.57 -20.27
C ASN A 48 -18.21 6.37 -19.90
N LYS A 49 -18.79 5.16 -19.94
CA LYS A 49 -18.10 3.91 -19.60
C LYS A 49 -16.88 3.66 -20.50
N GLU A 50 -17.02 3.86 -21.81
CA GLU A 50 -15.94 3.65 -22.77
C GLU A 50 -14.77 4.61 -22.51
N LEU A 51 -15.06 5.90 -22.29
CA LEU A 51 -14.04 6.89 -21.94
C LEU A 51 -13.37 6.54 -20.61
N SER A 52 -14.12 6.07 -19.61
CA SER A 52 -13.56 5.63 -18.33
C SER A 52 -12.56 4.48 -18.51
N GLU A 53 -12.93 3.46 -19.29
CA GLU A 53 -12.06 2.32 -19.59
C GLU A 53 -10.80 2.75 -20.36
N GLN A 54 -10.96 3.62 -21.36
CA GLN A 54 -9.84 4.19 -22.12
C GLN A 54 -8.88 4.98 -21.21
N LEU A 55 -9.39 5.79 -20.28
CA LEU A 55 -8.57 6.56 -19.34
C LEU A 55 -7.81 5.66 -18.36
N ILE A 56 -8.45 4.61 -17.85
CA ILE A 56 -7.78 3.62 -17.00
C ILE A 56 -6.65 2.94 -17.77
N LEU A 57 -6.88 2.52 -19.01
CA LEU A 57 -5.86 1.90 -19.86
C LEU A 57 -4.71 2.87 -20.18
N LYS A 58 -5.03 4.13 -20.53
CA LYS A 58 -4.04 5.17 -20.81
C LYS A 58 -3.13 5.41 -19.60
N ARG A 59 -3.71 5.62 -18.42
CA ARG A 59 -2.95 5.87 -17.18
C ARG A 59 -2.21 4.63 -16.69
N SER A 60 -2.77 3.44 -16.88
CA SER A 60 -2.08 2.18 -16.57
C SER A 60 -0.85 2.00 -17.46
N ARG A 61 -0.94 2.37 -18.74
CA ARG A 61 0.22 2.40 -19.65
C ARG A 61 1.23 3.47 -19.22
N SER A 62 0.79 4.64 -18.76
CA SER A 62 1.71 5.67 -18.25
C SER A 62 2.47 5.22 -17.00
N LEU A 63 1.78 4.53 -16.08
CA LEU A 63 2.36 4.04 -14.82
C LEU A 63 3.21 2.79 -15.00
N PHE A 64 2.72 1.78 -15.74
CA PHE A 64 3.33 0.45 -15.84
C PHE A 64 4.00 0.15 -17.20
N LYS A 65 3.88 1.04 -18.19
CA LYS A 65 4.27 0.82 -19.61
C LYS A 65 3.57 -0.37 -20.30
N LYS A 66 2.47 -0.86 -19.73
CA LYS A 66 1.69 -1.97 -20.27
C LYS A 66 0.21 -1.64 -20.31
N SER A 67 -0.47 -2.11 -21.35
CA SER A 67 -1.94 -2.12 -21.43
C SER A 67 -2.47 -3.45 -20.90
N GLY A 68 -3.47 -3.40 -20.00
CA GLY A 68 -4.03 -4.57 -19.32
C GLY A 68 -3.46 -4.81 -17.92
N HIS A 69 -3.71 -5.99 -17.37
CA HIS A 69 -3.33 -6.33 -16.00
C HIS A 69 -1.82 -6.62 -15.88
N SER A 70 -1.18 -5.97 -14.91
CA SER A 70 0.24 -6.13 -14.58
C SER A 70 0.45 -7.02 -13.35
N VAL A 71 1.55 -7.78 -13.33
CA VAL A 71 1.98 -8.54 -12.15
C VAL A 71 3.24 -7.93 -11.56
N MET A 72 3.16 -7.49 -10.31
CA MET A 72 4.29 -6.96 -9.55
C MET A 72 4.74 -8.00 -8.53
N VAL A 73 6.05 -8.25 -8.41
CA VAL A 73 6.60 -9.19 -7.42
C VAL A 73 7.61 -8.46 -6.54
N THR A 74 7.54 -8.70 -5.24
CA THR A 74 8.56 -8.19 -4.30
C THR A 74 9.84 -9.01 -4.39
N MET A 75 10.97 -8.36 -4.66
CA MET A 75 12.28 -8.99 -4.80
C MET A 75 12.87 -9.36 -3.44
N ASP A 76 13.54 -10.52 -3.38
CA ASP A 76 14.38 -10.91 -2.26
C ASP A 76 15.86 -10.79 -2.67
N LYS A 77 16.71 -10.29 -1.78
CA LYS A 77 18.16 -10.19 -2.02
C LYS A 77 18.84 -11.55 -2.21
N SER A 78 18.20 -12.64 -1.76
CA SER A 78 18.70 -13.99 -1.98
C SER A 78 18.49 -14.50 -3.41
N MET A 79 17.62 -13.86 -4.20
CA MET A 79 17.35 -14.29 -5.58
C MET A 79 18.54 -13.97 -6.48
N ASP A 80 18.96 -14.95 -7.27
CA ASP A 80 19.95 -14.76 -8.33
C ASP A 80 19.29 -14.35 -9.66
N GLU A 81 20.11 -14.13 -10.68
CA GLU A 81 19.63 -13.75 -12.01
C GLU A 81 18.73 -14.82 -12.66
N SER A 82 18.96 -16.10 -12.38
CA SER A 82 18.16 -17.22 -12.91
C SER A 82 16.78 -17.28 -12.26
N ASP A 83 16.70 -17.10 -10.93
CA ASP A 83 15.43 -16.99 -10.21
C ASP A 83 14.56 -15.86 -10.78
N ILE A 84 15.18 -14.70 -11.02
CA ILE A 84 14.49 -13.51 -11.55
C ILE A 84 14.08 -13.73 -13.02
N ALA A 85 14.93 -14.34 -13.84
CA ALA A 85 14.59 -14.68 -15.23
C ALA A 85 13.36 -15.60 -15.28
N GLY A 86 13.33 -16.63 -14.43
CA GLY A 86 12.17 -17.52 -14.32
C GLY A 86 10.88 -16.82 -13.87
N LEU A 87 10.97 -15.74 -13.08
CA LEU A 87 9.82 -14.89 -12.73
C LEU A 87 9.33 -14.07 -13.94
N LEU A 88 10.25 -13.51 -14.72
CA LEU A 88 9.93 -12.75 -15.94
C LEU A 88 9.22 -13.64 -16.97
N GLU A 89 9.75 -14.84 -17.22
CA GLU A 89 9.16 -15.84 -18.12
C GLU A 89 7.77 -16.28 -17.65
N SER A 90 7.58 -16.42 -16.33
CA SER A 90 6.27 -16.73 -15.74
C SER A 90 5.28 -15.56 -15.86
N GLY A 91 5.76 -14.38 -16.21
CA GLY A 91 4.98 -13.21 -16.57
C GLY A 91 4.89 -12.13 -15.50
N MET A 92 5.93 -12.00 -14.67
CA MET A 92 6.19 -10.80 -13.87
C MET A 92 6.45 -9.60 -14.79
N ASP A 93 5.81 -8.47 -14.50
CA ASP A 93 5.93 -7.22 -15.26
C ASP A 93 6.74 -6.15 -14.49
N LEU A 94 6.66 -6.15 -13.15
CA LEU A 94 7.32 -5.19 -12.28
C LEU A 94 8.06 -5.87 -11.12
N ALA A 95 9.28 -5.41 -10.86
CA ALA A 95 10.08 -5.78 -9.70
C ALA A 95 9.93 -4.72 -8.61
N ARG A 96 9.35 -5.08 -7.48
CA ARG A 96 9.24 -4.22 -6.28
C ARG A 96 10.44 -4.42 -5.36
N ILE A 97 11.13 -3.34 -5.06
CA ILE A 97 12.18 -3.26 -4.04
C ILE A 97 11.62 -2.51 -2.84
N ASN A 98 11.59 -3.16 -1.67
CA ASN A 98 11.11 -2.54 -0.43
C ASN A 98 12.25 -1.80 0.28
N CYS A 99 12.25 -0.46 0.21
CA CYS A 99 13.32 0.37 0.77
C CYS A 99 13.27 0.51 2.30
N GLY A 100 12.25 -0.04 2.95
CA GLY A 100 12.22 -0.20 4.41
C GLY A 100 13.20 -1.24 4.93
N HIS A 101 13.70 -2.12 4.06
CA HIS A 101 14.70 -3.14 4.37
C HIS A 101 15.98 -2.91 3.56
N ASP A 102 17.09 -3.41 4.10
CA ASP A 102 18.42 -3.32 3.47
C ASP A 102 18.85 -1.86 3.20
N GLY A 103 19.89 -1.66 2.39
CA GLY A 103 20.41 -0.34 2.04
C GLY A 103 20.78 -0.22 0.56
N VAL A 104 21.42 0.91 0.24
CA VAL A 104 21.75 1.31 -1.13
C VAL A 104 22.58 0.24 -1.87
N GLN A 105 23.50 -0.44 -1.21
CA GLN A 105 24.35 -1.46 -1.84
C GLN A 105 23.54 -2.69 -2.25
N GLU A 106 22.69 -3.20 -1.37
CA GLU A 106 21.82 -4.33 -1.67
C GLU A 106 20.82 -4.00 -2.78
N TRP A 107 20.22 -2.80 -2.74
CA TRP A 107 19.30 -2.39 -3.80
C TRP A 107 19.99 -2.27 -5.14
N LYS A 108 21.22 -1.72 -5.18
CA LYS A 108 22.01 -1.62 -6.41
C LYS A 108 22.28 -3.01 -6.99
N GLU A 109 22.58 -3.99 -6.15
CA GLU A 109 22.81 -5.36 -6.58
C GLU A 109 21.52 -6.01 -7.09
N ILE A 110 20.39 -5.86 -6.39
CA ILE A 110 19.07 -6.32 -6.86
C ILE A 110 18.74 -5.71 -8.23
N ILE A 111 18.95 -4.40 -8.40
CA ILE A 111 18.75 -3.70 -9.68
C ILE A 111 19.63 -4.30 -10.78
N ARG A 112 20.91 -4.55 -10.50
CA ARG A 112 21.85 -5.18 -11.45
C ARG A 112 21.33 -6.54 -11.90
N ARG A 113 20.92 -7.39 -10.95
CA ARG A 113 20.39 -8.73 -11.24
C ARG A 113 19.11 -8.68 -12.06
N ILE A 114 18.18 -7.76 -11.75
CA ILE A 114 16.94 -7.57 -12.54
C ILE A 114 17.26 -7.23 -14.00
N ARG A 115 18.27 -6.38 -14.24
CA ARG A 115 18.67 -5.98 -15.59
C ARG A 115 19.27 -7.16 -16.36
N LEU A 116 20.22 -7.89 -15.76
CA LEU A 116 20.78 -9.09 -16.38
C LEU A 116 19.75 -10.19 -16.62
N ALA A 117 18.86 -10.44 -15.65
CA ALA A 117 17.77 -11.39 -15.80
C ALA A 117 16.82 -11.02 -16.95
N SER A 118 16.59 -9.72 -17.18
CA SER A 118 15.79 -9.26 -18.33
C SER A 118 16.48 -9.57 -19.66
N GLU A 119 17.80 -9.44 -19.72
CA GLU A 119 18.60 -9.83 -20.90
C GLU A 119 18.61 -11.35 -21.10
N MET A 120 18.81 -12.13 -20.03
CA MET A 120 18.81 -13.60 -20.05
C MET A 120 17.48 -14.18 -20.52
N ALA A 121 16.36 -13.59 -20.09
CA ALA A 121 15.01 -14.00 -20.50
C ALA A 121 14.59 -13.43 -21.86
N GLU A 122 15.44 -12.64 -22.53
CA GLU A 122 15.17 -11.96 -23.80
C GLU A 122 13.89 -11.11 -23.79
N VAL A 123 13.61 -10.46 -22.65
CA VAL A 123 12.44 -9.59 -22.46
C VAL A 123 12.83 -8.11 -22.38
N GLN A 124 11.85 -7.22 -22.56
CA GLN A 124 12.04 -5.80 -22.29
C GLN A 124 12.46 -5.56 -20.83
N PRO A 125 13.31 -4.54 -20.55
CA PRO A 125 13.79 -4.27 -19.19
C PRO A 125 12.65 -4.14 -18.18
N CYS A 126 12.65 -5.03 -17.18
CA CYS A 126 11.63 -5.06 -16.13
C CYS A 126 11.56 -3.74 -15.37
N LYS A 127 10.35 -3.25 -15.10
CA LYS A 127 10.14 -2.00 -14.39
C LYS A 127 10.46 -2.14 -12.91
N ILE A 128 11.18 -1.17 -12.36
CA ILE A 128 11.59 -1.15 -10.96
C ILE A 128 10.68 -0.22 -10.17
N TYR A 129 9.87 -0.80 -9.28
CA TYR A 129 9.10 -0.10 -8.28
C TYR A 129 9.94 -0.01 -7.00
N MET A 130 10.31 1.19 -6.57
CA MET A 130 11.01 1.38 -5.29
C MET A 130 10.03 1.92 -4.25
N ASP A 131 9.81 1.16 -3.19
CA ASP A 131 8.81 1.42 -2.17
C ASP A 131 9.43 2.12 -0.96
N LEU A 132 9.20 3.43 -0.80
CA LEU A 132 9.65 4.21 0.35
C LEU A 132 8.93 3.74 1.60
N SER A 133 9.65 3.56 2.71
CA SER A 133 9.08 2.93 3.91
C SER A 133 8.09 3.82 4.65
N GLY A 134 8.24 5.13 4.54
CA GLY A 134 7.48 6.08 5.33
C GLY A 134 7.85 6.03 6.82
N PRO A 135 7.14 6.81 7.65
CA PRO A 135 7.44 6.97 9.06
C PRO A 135 6.91 5.81 9.93
N LYS A 136 7.34 4.57 9.68
CA LYS A 136 6.94 3.43 10.53
C LYS A 136 7.48 3.59 11.96
N ILE A 137 6.58 3.56 12.93
CA ILE A 137 6.91 3.53 14.36
C ILE A 137 7.40 2.12 14.69
N ARG A 138 8.55 2.00 15.33
CA ARG A 138 9.17 0.73 15.69
C ARG A 138 9.72 0.76 17.10
N ILE A 139 9.85 -0.43 17.67
CA ILE A 139 10.61 -0.66 18.89
C ILE A 139 12.10 -0.59 18.57
N THR A 140 12.83 0.27 19.29
CA THR A 140 14.28 0.47 19.10
C THR A 140 15.14 -0.28 20.10
N SER A 141 14.68 -0.41 21.35
CA SER A 141 15.38 -1.20 22.36
C SER A 141 14.40 -1.86 23.33
N LEU A 142 14.84 -3.01 23.87
CA LEU A 142 14.16 -3.74 24.93
C LEU A 142 15.00 -3.71 26.22
N PRO A 143 14.41 -4.01 27.40
CA PRO A 143 15.15 -4.13 28.65
C PRO A 143 16.34 -5.08 28.52
N ASN A 144 17.44 -4.75 29.21
CA ASN A 144 18.69 -5.53 29.20
C ASN A 144 19.28 -5.77 27.80
N GLN A 145 18.93 -4.91 26.82
CA GLN A 145 19.36 -5.03 25.42
C GLN A 145 18.98 -6.38 24.79
N LEU A 146 17.92 -7.03 25.30
CA LEU A 146 17.47 -8.30 24.77
C LEU A 146 16.98 -8.14 23.32
N PRO A 147 17.20 -9.15 22.46
CA PRO A 147 16.68 -9.12 21.09
C PRO A 147 15.15 -9.31 21.04
N TYR A 148 14.60 -9.97 22.06
CA TYR A 148 13.17 -10.15 22.25
C TYR A 148 12.84 -10.37 23.74
N ILE A 149 11.59 -10.11 24.10
CA ILE A 149 11.02 -10.48 25.40
C ILE A 149 9.74 -11.29 25.20
N LYS A 150 9.33 -12.05 26.24
CA LYS A 150 8.03 -12.73 26.25
C LYS A 150 7.06 -11.97 27.14
N VAL A 151 5.84 -11.80 26.65
CA VAL A 151 4.73 -11.14 27.37
C VAL A 151 3.51 -12.05 27.42
N GLN A 152 2.65 -11.84 28.41
CA GLN A 152 1.38 -12.56 28.60
C GLN A 152 0.17 -11.62 28.48
N ALA A 153 -1.02 -12.21 28.40
CA ALA A 153 -2.27 -11.45 28.48
C ALA A 153 -2.39 -10.76 29.84
N ASP A 154 -3.05 -9.60 29.86
CA ASP A 154 -3.26 -8.74 31.05
C ASP A 154 -1.99 -8.13 31.65
N GLU A 155 -0.80 -8.48 31.14
CA GLU A 155 0.44 -7.81 31.51
C GLU A 155 0.41 -6.34 31.08
N MET A 156 1.08 -5.54 31.89
CA MET A 156 1.33 -4.13 31.63
C MET A 156 2.65 -3.98 30.89
N ILE A 157 2.63 -3.27 29.77
CA ILE A 157 3.84 -2.81 29.09
C ILE A 157 3.99 -1.30 29.19
N GLN A 158 5.22 -0.83 29.10
CA GLN A 158 5.55 0.59 29.06
C GLN A 158 6.41 0.91 27.84
N ILE A 159 6.15 2.05 27.20
CA ILE A 159 6.98 2.58 26.12
C ILE A 159 7.47 3.97 26.53
N SER A 160 8.79 4.14 26.52
CA SER A 160 9.45 5.42 26.74
C SER A 160 9.21 6.36 25.58
N LEU A 161 8.90 7.61 25.91
CA LEU A 161 8.86 8.72 24.99
C LEU A 161 10.12 9.61 25.06
N LYS A 162 11.08 9.25 25.92
CA LYS A 162 12.42 9.84 26.00
C LYS A 162 13.44 8.95 25.28
N GLU A 163 14.37 9.59 24.57
CA GLU A 163 15.47 8.93 23.86
C GLU A 163 16.50 8.32 24.83
N ASP A 164 16.67 8.92 26.02
CA ASP A 164 17.57 8.45 27.06
C ASP A 164 16.79 7.85 28.23
N LEU A 165 16.77 6.52 28.34
CA LEU A 165 16.47 5.85 29.61
C LEU A 165 17.55 4.81 29.91
N LYS A 166 18.22 5.00 31.05
CA LYS A 166 19.27 4.11 31.55
C LYS A 166 18.77 2.95 32.39
N GLU A 167 17.55 3.03 32.94
CA GLU A 167 16.94 1.94 33.71
C GLU A 167 15.48 2.31 34.00
N VAL A 168 14.53 1.41 33.75
CA VAL A 168 13.16 1.53 34.28
C VAL A 168 12.79 0.22 34.93
N GLY A 169 12.21 0.36 36.12
CA GLY A 169 12.16 -0.64 37.18
C GLY A 169 11.58 -2.00 36.82
N GLU A 170 11.89 -2.95 37.70
CA GLU A 170 11.73 -4.41 37.60
C GLU A 170 10.33 -4.95 37.28
N LYS A 171 9.30 -4.11 37.12
CA LYS A 171 7.92 -4.54 36.81
C LYS A 171 7.29 -3.70 35.70
N GLY A 172 7.17 -4.29 34.51
CA GLY A 172 6.35 -3.76 33.42
C GLY A 172 7.04 -3.57 32.06
N GLY A 173 8.30 -4.00 31.89
CA GLY A 173 8.97 -4.09 30.58
C GLY A 173 8.94 -2.79 29.76
N LEU A 174 9.83 -1.86 30.05
CA LEU A 174 9.95 -0.61 29.29
C LEU A 174 10.71 -0.82 27.96
N PHE A 175 10.11 -0.41 26.84
CA PHE A 175 10.76 -0.35 25.52
C PHE A 175 10.96 1.10 25.05
N THR A 176 11.88 1.33 24.12
CA THR A 176 12.02 2.64 23.44
C THR A 176 11.47 2.57 22.01
N THR A 177 11.22 3.74 21.41
CA THR A 177 10.72 3.87 20.04
C THR A 177 11.51 4.89 19.23
N ASN A 178 11.60 4.69 17.90
CA ASN A 178 12.18 5.65 16.97
C ASN A 178 11.33 6.91 16.74
N MET A 179 10.07 6.92 17.19
CA MET A 179 9.13 8.02 16.94
C MET A 179 8.29 8.37 18.17
N PRO A 180 8.90 8.87 19.26
CA PRO A 180 8.17 9.20 20.49
C PRO A 180 7.08 10.26 20.25
N LYS A 181 7.28 11.15 19.28
CA LYS A 181 6.29 12.17 18.88
C LYS A 181 4.97 11.58 18.41
N ALA A 182 4.96 10.35 17.86
CA ALA A 182 3.74 9.69 17.39
C ALA A 182 2.70 9.44 18.50
N PHE A 183 3.16 9.36 19.76
CA PHE A 183 2.35 9.03 20.92
C PHE A 183 1.74 10.27 21.60
N ARG A 184 2.06 11.50 21.16
CA ARG A 184 1.59 12.72 21.86
C ARG A 184 0.06 12.82 21.91
N ASN A 185 -0.61 12.35 20.87
CA ASN A 185 -2.07 12.36 20.75
C ASN A 185 -2.74 11.10 21.34
N ALA A 186 -1.95 10.12 21.80
CA ALA A 186 -2.49 8.90 22.37
C ALA A 186 -3.23 9.18 23.68
N LYS A 187 -4.40 8.54 23.84
CA LYS A 187 -5.28 8.71 24.99
C LYS A 187 -5.55 7.37 25.66
N LYS A 188 -5.93 7.44 26.94
CA LYS A 188 -6.48 6.27 27.64
C LYS A 188 -7.68 5.73 26.86
N GLY A 189 -7.68 4.43 26.58
CA GLY A 189 -8.69 3.76 25.76
C GLY A 189 -8.24 3.48 24.33
N ASP A 190 -7.22 4.18 23.81
CA ASP A 190 -6.73 3.95 22.45
C ASP A 190 -6.12 2.55 22.31
N ARG A 191 -6.29 1.95 21.13
CA ARG A 191 -5.65 0.68 20.79
C ARG A 191 -4.17 0.88 20.53
N LEU A 192 -3.38 -0.05 21.05
CA LEU A 192 -1.97 -0.19 20.80
C LEU A 192 -1.72 -1.57 20.20
N LEU A 193 -1.16 -1.60 18.99
CA LEU A 193 -0.90 -2.82 18.26
C LEU A 193 0.61 -2.95 18.05
N ILE A 194 1.15 -4.15 18.25
CA ILE A 194 2.57 -4.45 18.05
C ILE A 194 2.68 -5.67 17.11
N ASN A 195 3.69 -5.65 16.23
CA ASN A 195 4.02 -6.75 15.33
C ASN A 195 2.84 -7.14 14.43
N ASP A 196 2.40 -6.20 13.61
CA ASP A 196 1.28 -6.36 12.66
C ASP A 196 -0.03 -6.79 13.36
N GLY A 197 -0.25 -6.28 14.58
CA GLY A 197 -1.46 -6.59 15.37
C GLY A 197 -1.47 -7.96 16.05
N LYS A 198 -0.35 -8.71 16.03
CA LYS A 198 -0.23 -10.00 16.76
C LYS A 198 -0.25 -9.84 18.26
N VAL A 199 0.23 -8.69 18.75
CA VAL A 199 0.12 -8.29 20.15
C VAL A 199 -0.77 -7.05 20.17
N GLN A 200 -1.83 -7.11 20.96
CA GLN A 200 -2.82 -6.05 21.08
C GLN A 200 -2.85 -5.57 22.52
N GLY A 201 -3.18 -4.31 22.72
CA GLY A 201 -3.36 -3.73 24.03
C GLY A 201 -4.18 -2.46 23.97
N THR A 202 -4.56 -1.97 25.14
CA THR A 202 -5.24 -0.69 25.30
C THR A 202 -4.40 0.20 26.19
N VAL A 203 -4.20 1.44 25.74
CA VAL A 203 -3.52 2.47 26.53
C VAL A 203 -4.32 2.71 27.81
N VAL A 204 -3.68 2.55 28.96
CA VAL A 204 -4.30 2.80 30.27
C VAL A 204 -3.79 4.07 30.93
N TYR A 205 -2.60 4.53 30.54
CA TYR A 205 -1.95 5.72 31.08
C TYR A 205 -1.02 6.34 30.05
N LYS A 206 -0.93 7.68 30.03
CA LYS A 206 0.00 8.45 29.19
C LYS A 206 0.46 9.67 29.97
N SER A 207 1.77 9.90 30.01
CA SER A 207 2.41 11.15 30.39
C SER A 207 3.26 11.68 29.23
N ASP A 208 4.04 12.73 29.46
CA ASP A 208 5.01 13.22 28.47
C ASP A 208 6.25 12.33 28.34
N GLU A 209 6.46 11.41 29.29
CA GLU A 209 7.66 10.57 29.35
C GLU A 209 7.38 9.11 29.02
N VAL A 210 6.18 8.62 29.32
CA VAL A 210 5.84 7.21 29.19
C VAL A 210 4.39 7.03 28.76
N ILE A 211 4.17 6.00 27.95
CA ILE A 211 2.84 5.44 27.72
C ILE A 211 2.80 4.03 28.30
N ALA A 212 1.73 3.69 29.00
CA ALA A 212 1.50 2.36 29.52
C ALA A 212 0.25 1.76 28.88
N ALA A 213 0.35 0.52 28.43
CA ALA A 213 -0.75 -0.22 27.82
C ALA A 213 -0.93 -1.55 28.53
N ARG A 214 -2.19 -1.96 28.67
CA ARG A 214 -2.54 -3.30 29.14
C ARG A 214 -2.71 -4.20 27.92
N LEU A 215 -2.00 -5.32 27.90
CA LEU A 215 -2.08 -6.24 26.79
C LEU A 215 -3.37 -7.06 26.84
N HIS A 216 -3.95 -7.28 25.68
CA HIS A 216 -5.12 -8.10 25.45
C HIS A 216 -4.72 -9.22 24.50
N HIS A 217 -4.92 -10.49 24.85
CA HIS A 217 -5.04 -11.50 23.80
C HIS A 217 -5.63 -12.84 24.21
N HIS A 218 -6.21 -13.49 23.19
CA HIS A 218 -7.10 -14.66 23.23
C HIS A 218 -6.52 -15.99 22.70
N LEU A 219 -5.25 -16.08 22.26
CA LEU A 219 -4.79 -17.22 21.44
C LEU A 219 -3.55 -18.00 21.91
N LYS A 220 -2.65 -17.44 22.74
CA LYS A 220 -1.46 -18.15 23.27
C LYS A 220 -1.16 -17.72 24.71
N LYS A 221 -0.57 -18.63 25.50
CA LYS A 221 -0.08 -18.35 26.86
C LYS A 221 1.04 -17.29 26.92
N SER A 222 1.76 -17.05 25.83
CA SER A 222 2.80 -16.00 25.73
C SER A 222 3.11 -15.61 24.29
N PHE A 223 3.60 -14.38 24.10
CA PHE A 223 3.97 -13.79 22.80
C PHE A 223 5.36 -13.15 22.88
N SER A 224 6.08 -13.11 21.75
CA SER A 224 7.37 -12.43 21.67
C SER A 224 7.23 -11.02 21.11
N ILE A 225 7.72 -10.02 21.83
CA ILE A 225 7.97 -8.67 21.31
C ILE A 225 9.45 -8.57 20.99
N LYS A 226 9.80 -8.12 19.78
CA LYS A 226 11.19 -8.05 19.28
C LYS A 226 11.62 -6.62 18.99
N VAL A 227 12.93 -6.38 19.01
CA VAL A 227 13.49 -5.15 18.44
C VAL A 227 13.09 -5.06 16.96
N ASN A 228 12.76 -3.86 16.50
CA ASN A 228 12.22 -3.53 15.19
C ASN A 228 10.76 -3.96 14.92
N ASP A 229 10.07 -4.60 15.87
CA ASP A 229 8.62 -4.81 15.73
C ASP A 229 7.92 -3.45 15.55
N GLY A 230 6.98 -3.40 14.60
CA GLY A 230 6.19 -2.21 14.33
C GLY A 230 5.20 -1.94 15.46
N ILE A 231 4.93 -0.66 15.71
CA ILE A 231 3.89 -0.18 16.63
C ILE A 231 2.86 0.59 15.83
N ASN A 232 1.58 0.33 16.06
CA ASN A 232 0.49 1.06 15.44
C ASN A 232 -0.43 1.62 16.55
N LEU A 233 -0.92 2.84 16.32
CA LEU A 233 -1.84 3.57 17.20
C LEU A 233 -3.02 4.07 16.36
N PRO A 234 -3.92 3.16 15.94
CA PRO A 234 -4.99 3.48 14.98
C PRO A 234 -5.86 4.68 15.39
N ASP A 235 -6.08 4.84 16.69
CA ASP A 235 -7.05 5.77 17.25
C ASP A 235 -6.42 7.14 17.59
N SER A 236 -5.08 7.23 17.55
CA SER A 236 -4.33 8.37 18.08
C SER A 236 -4.02 9.44 17.02
N LEU A 237 -4.43 9.27 15.76
CA LEU A 237 -4.12 10.19 14.66
C LEU A 237 -2.61 10.53 14.56
N SER A 238 -1.74 9.55 14.85
CA SER A 238 -0.29 9.74 14.94
C SER A 238 0.32 10.33 13.67
N PHE A 239 -0.29 10.05 12.51
CA PHE A 239 0.12 10.59 11.22
C PHE A 239 0.15 12.14 11.16
N LEU A 240 -0.65 12.85 11.96
CA LEU A 240 -0.62 14.32 12.03
C LEU A 240 0.69 14.87 12.59
N LEU A 241 1.45 14.02 13.29
CA LEU A 241 2.68 14.36 13.98
C LEU A 241 3.92 13.77 13.29
N LEU A 242 3.71 12.98 12.24
CA LEU A 242 4.75 12.27 11.52
C LEU A 242 5.01 12.93 10.16
N PRO A 243 6.29 12.98 9.72
CA PRO A 243 6.60 13.46 8.38
C PRO A 243 6.09 12.49 7.32
N ALA A 244 5.81 12.98 6.10
CA ALA A 244 5.39 12.14 4.98
C ALA A 244 6.43 11.07 4.59
N MET A 245 7.71 11.30 4.90
CA MET A 245 8.84 10.42 4.61
C MET A 245 9.74 10.33 5.85
N SER A 246 10.36 9.17 6.08
CA SER A 246 11.36 9.03 7.14
C SER A 246 12.67 9.75 6.79
N GLU A 247 13.53 9.95 7.79
CA GLU A 247 14.87 10.49 7.53
C GLU A 247 15.70 9.60 6.60
N LYS A 248 15.54 8.26 6.73
CA LYS A 248 16.17 7.29 5.83
C LYS A 248 15.71 7.52 4.39
N ASP A 249 14.40 7.62 4.18
CA ASP A 249 13.81 7.87 2.85
C ASP A 249 14.38 9.16 2.22
N ILE A 250 14.49 10.25 2.98
CA ILE A 250 15.03 11.53 2.49
C ILE A 250 16.52 11.40 2.15
N ARG A 251 17.31 10.76 3.02
CA ARG A 251 18.76 10.58 2.82
C ARG A 251 19.07 9.78 1.56
N GLU A 252 18.30 8.72 1.31
CA GLU A 252 18.55 7.78 0.22
C GLU A 252 17.75 8.10 -1.06
N SER A 253 16.80 9.05 -0.99
CA SER A 253 15.93 9.45 -2.11
C SER A 253 16.67 9.77 -3.42
N SER A 254 17.87 10.34 -3.38
CA SER A 254 18.64 10.63 -4.60
C SER A 254 19.01 9.35 -5.36
N PHE A 255 19.37 8.28 -4.64
CA PHE A 255 19.61 6.98 -5.23
C PHE A 255 18.30 6.39 -5.76
N ILE A 256 17.26 6.40 -4.92
CA ILE A 256 15.94 5.84 -5.26
C ILE A 256 15.40 6.47 -6.54
N PHE A 257 15.39 7.80 -6.64
CA PHE A 257 14.84 8.50 -7.81
C PHE A 257 15.69 8.32 -9.08
N LYS A 258 16.97 7.99 -8.96
CA LYS A 258 17.81 7.71 -10.12
C LYS A 258 17.53 6.33 -10.72
N HIS A 259 17.10 5.38 -9.89
CA HIS A 259 16.97 3.97 -10.27
C HIS A 259 15.52 3.47 -10.36
N ALA A 260 14.57 4.17 -9.74
CA ALA A 260 13.16 3.83 -9.79
C ALA A 260 12.53 4.21 -11.14
N ASP A 261 11.72 3.30 -11.67
CA ASP A 261 10.73 3.60 -12.70
C ASP A 261 9.43 4.11 -12.10
N ILE A 262 9.09 3.64 -10.89
CA ILE A 262 7.92 4.05 -10.11
C ILE A 262 8.35 4.20 -8.65
N VAL A 263 7.94 5.29 -8.00
CA VAL A 263 8.16 5.51 -6.57
C VAL A 263 6.87 5.23 -5.80
N GLY A 264 6.92 4.23 -4.93
CA GLY A 264 5.90 3.99 -3.93
C GLY A 264 6.07 4.90 -2.72
N LEU A 265 5.01 5.57 -2.30
CA LEU A 265 4.99 6.36 -1.07
C LEU A 265 4.10 5.66 -0.04
N SER A 266 4.70 5.13 1.03
CA SER A 266 3.96 4.55 2.17
C SER A 266 3.26 5.63 3.01
N PHE A 267 2.18 5.24 3.68
CA PHE A 267 1.40 6.06 4.62
C PHE A 267 0.98 7.42 4.07
N VAL A 268 0.46 7.45 2.84
CA VAL A 268 -0.10 8.70 2.30
C VAL A 268 -1.42 8.99 3.00
N HIS A 269 -1.50 10.12 3.70
CA HIS A 269 -2.67 10.56 4.44
C HIS A 269 -3.34 11.76 3.78
N THR A 270 -2.58 12.60 3.07
CA THR A 270 -3.05 13.86 2.50
C THR A 270 -2.41 14.19 1.16
N LYS A 271 -3.01 15.13 0.42
CA LYS A 271 -2.38 15.71 -0.77
C LYS A 271 -1.02 16.37 -0.51
N LYS A 272 -0.76 16.83 0.73
CA LYS A 272 0.51 17.48 1.09
C LYS A 272 1.67 16.49 1.03
N ASP A 273 1.43 15.22 1.31
CA ASP A 273 2.44 14.17 1.26
C ASP A 273 2.93 13.96 -0.19
N LEU A 274 1.99 13.98 -1.15
CA LEU A 274 2.32 13.95 -2.58
C LEU A 274 3.06 15.21 -3.03
N GLN A 275 2.65 16.39 -2.56
CA GLN A 275 3.31 17.65 -2.88
C GLN A 275 4.76 17.66 -2.36
N PHE A 276 4.97 17.16 -1.15
CA PHE A 276 6.30 17.00 -0.56
C PHE A 276 7.18 16.11 -1.42
N LEU A 277 6.71 14.91 -1.79
CA LEU A 277 7.48 13.98 -2.63
C LEU A 277 7.82 14.60 -4.00
N LYS A 278 6.85 15.26 -4.66
CA LYS A 278 7.07 15.91 -5.96
C LYS A 278 8.13 17.00 -5.88
N ASN A 279 8.05 17.87 -4.87
CA ASN A 279 9.04 18.92 -4.65
C ASN A 279 10.44 18.33 -4.40
N LEU A 280 10.51 17.26 -3.62
CA LEU A 280 11.77 16.56 -3.36
C LEU A 280 12.36 15.94 -4.64
N MET A 281 11.53 15.35 -5.51
CA MET A 281 11.96 14.82 -6.81
C MET A 281 12.49 15.92 -7.72
N LEU A 282 11.76 17.04 -7.85
CA LEU A 282 12.18 18.20 -8.63
C LEU A 282 13.51 18.77 -8.12
N GLN A 283 13.67 18.89 -6.80
CA GLN A 283 14.89 19.38 -6.18
C GLN A 283 16.09 18.45 -6.45
N LYS A 284 15.89 17.12 -6.39
CA LYS A 284 17.00 16.15 -6.47
C LYS A 284 17.36 15.71 -7.88
N ILE A 285 16.39 15.60 -8.78
CA ILE A 285 16.59 15.05 -10.13
C ILE A 285 15.93 15.87 -11.25
N GLY A 286 15.31 17.02 -10.94
CA GLY A 286 14.75 17.95 -11.93
C GLY A 286 13.48 17.47 -12.65
N LYS A 287 12.92 16.32 -12.27
CA LYS A 287 11.70 15.76 -12.88
C LYS A 287 10.87 14.98 -11.87
N ILE A 288 9.58 14.81 -12.17
CA ILE A 288 8.65 14.00 -11.37
C ILE A 288 8.57 12.61 -12.01
N LEU A 289 8.88 11.58 -11.24
CA LEU A 289 8.70 10.18 -11.65
C LEU A 289 7.24 9.75 -11.47
N PRO A 290 6.83 8.63 -12.09
CA PRO A 290 5.57 7.99 -11.72
C PRO A 290 5.50 7.69 -10.22
N ILE A 291 4.34 7.94 -9.61
CA ILE A 291 4.10 7.80 -8.16
C ILE A 291 2.94 6.84 -7.95
N ALA A 292 3.11 5.90 -7.02
CA ALA A 292 2.04 5.12 -6.44
C ALA A 292 1.84 5.49 -4.97
N ALA A 293 0.69 6.09 -4.64
CA ALA A 293 0.35 6.42 -3.27
C ALA A 293 -0.26 5.21 -2.56
N LYS A 294 0.34 4.80 -1.45
CA LYS A 294 -0.14 3.65 -0.67
C LYS A 294 -1.16 4.10 0.37
N ILE A 295 -2.34 3.51 0.30
CA ILE A 295 -3.45 3.79 1.21
C ILE A 295 -3.47 2.69 2.26
N GLU A 296 -3.05 3.05 3.46
CA GLU A 296 -2.73 2.13 4.57
C GLU A 296 -3.53 2.42 5.84
N THR A 297 -4.35 3.49 5.87
CA THR A 297 -5.13 3.85 7.06
C THR A 297 -6.57 4.22 6.70
N GLU A 298 -7.50 4.07 7.65
CA GLU A 298 -8.89 4.52 7.45
C GLU A 298 -8.97 6.02 7.15
N TYR A 299 -8.09 6.82 7.77
CA TYR A 299 -8.01 8.26 7.49
C TYR A 299 -7.60 8.54 6.04
N ALA A 300 -6.61 7.82 5.52
CA ALA A 300 -6.19 7.95 4.13
C ALA A 300 -7.34 7.62 3.17
N VAL A 301 -8.17 6.62 3.45
CA VAL A 301 -9.38 6.31 2.68
C VAL A 301 -10.37 7.48 2.70
N LYS A 302 -10.64 8.07 3.88
CA LYS A 302 -11.52 9.25 4.01
C LYS A 302 -11.00 10.46 3.22
N ASN A 303 -9.69 10.63 3.14
CA ASN A 303 -9.06 11.74 2.44
C ASN A 303 -8.68 11.41 0.98
N LEU A 304 -9.00 10.20 0.51
CA LEU A 304 -8.61 9.71 -0.82
C LEU A 304 -9.08 10.63 -1.96
N PRO A 305 -10.27 11.27 -1.94
CA PRO A 305 -10.65 12.24 -2.97
C PRO A 305 -9.65 13.41 -3.13
N SER A 306 -9.10 13.90 -2.02
CA SER A 306 -8.10 14.98 -2.00
C SER A 306 -6.75 14.50 -2.56
N ILE A 307 -6.35 13.28 -2.18
CA ILE A 307 -5.14 12.61 -2.67
C ILE A 307 -5.24 12.39 -4.19
N LEU A 308 -6.37 11.84 -4.68
CA LEU A 308 -6.65 11.63 -6.11
C LEU A 308 -6.60 12.93 -6.90
N SER A 309 -7.23 14.00 -6.40
CA SER A 309 -7.23 15.31 -7.07
C SER A 309 -5.82 15.90 -7.26
N GLU A 310 -4.90 15.65 -6.32
CA GLU A 310 -3.50 16.06 -6.42
C GLU A 310 -2.67 15.12 -7.30
N GLY A 311 -2.90 13.82 -7.18
CA GLY A 311 -2.20 12.81 -7.98
C GLY A 311 -2.51 12.91 -9.47
N LEU A 312 -3.78 13.08 -9.82
CA LEU A 312 -4.28 13.23 -11.20
C LEU A 312 -3.79 14.49 -11.93
N LYS A 313 -3.00 15.35 -11.28
CA LYS A 313 -2.22 16.39 -11.97
C LYS A 313 -1.09 15.83 -12.84
N HIS A 314 -0.76 14.54 -12.70
CA HIS A 314 0.26 13.84 -13.46
C HIS A 314 -0.30 12.54 -14.04
N GLU A 315 0.13 12.17 -15.24
CA GLU A 315 -0.36 10.95 -15.90
C GLU A 315 0.18 9.66 -15.26
N GLY A 316 1.40 9.70 -14.73
CA GLY A 316 2.05 8.58 -14.04
C GLY A 316 1.65 8.47 -12.57
N PHE A 317 0.35 8.50 -12.27
CA PHE A 317 -0.14 8.40 -10.89
C PHE A 317 -1.03 7.18 -10.70
N GLY A 318 -0.82 6.44 -9.61
CA GLY A 318 -1.65 5.33 -9.19
C GLY A 318 -1.86 5.27 -7.68
N ILE A 319 -2.78 4.41 -7.28
CA ILE A 319 -3.05 4.07 -5.89
C ILE A 319 -2.64 2.62 -5.65
N MET A 320 -2.07 2.33 -4.48
CA MET A 320 -1.91 0.96 -4.00
C MET A 320 -2.81 0.76 -2.77
N ALA A 321 -3.73 -0.20 -2.86
CA ALA A 321 -4.46 -0.69 -1.69
C ALA A 321 -3.53 -1.61 -0.90
N ALA A 322 -2.85 -1.06 0.11
CA ALA A 322 -1.87 -1.78 0.92
C ALA A 322 -2.56 -2.45 2.12
N ARG A 323 -3.22 -3.58 1.81
CA ARG A 323 -4.20 -4.23 2.70
C ARG A 323 -3.63 -4.76 4.00
N GLY A 324 -2.34 -5.12 4.05
CA GLY A 324 -1.65 -5.56 5.26
C GLY A 324 -1.67 -4.49 6.35
N ASP A 325 -1.03 -3.34 6.09
CA ASP A 325 -1.04 -2.21 7.03
C ASP A 325 -2.48 -1.65 7.21
N LEU A 326 -3.32 -1.64 6.15
CA LEU A 326 -4.73 -1.21 6.24
C LEU A 326 -5.59 -2.08 7.17
N ALA A 327 -5.35 -3.39 7.24
CA ALA A 327 -6.06 -4.28 8.16
C ALA A 327 -5.68 -4.00 9.62
N VAL A 328 -4.39 -3.75 9.86
CA VAL A 328 -3.86 -3.42 11.20
C VAL A 328 -4.38 -2.06 11.66
N GLU A 329 -4.32 -1.04 10.81
CA GLU A 329 -4.72 0.34 11.14
C GLU A 329 -6.25 0.54 11.09
N GLY A 330 -6.94 -0.05 10.11
CA GLY A 330 -8.39 0.09 9.94
C GLY A 330 -9.21 -0.81 10.85
N GLY A 331 -8.66 -1.97 11.24
CA GLY A 331 -9.39 -3.08 11.87
C GLY A 331 -9.79 -4.14 10.83
N PHE A 332 -9.64 -5.41 11.20
CA PHE A 332 -9.92 -6.56 10.33
C PHE A 332 -11.38 -6.60 9.87
N GLU A 333 -12.30 -6.23 10.74
CA GLU A 333 -13.74 -6.19 10.47
C GLU A 333 -14.14 -5.14 9.42
N LYS A 334 -13.32 -4.09 9.24
CA LYS A 334 -13.57 -3.04 8.26
C LYS A 334 -12.83 -3.25 6.95
N LEU A 335 -11.90 -4.21 6.88
CA LEU A 335 -10.98 -4.36 5.75
C LEU A 335 -11.70 -4.47 4.40
N GLY A 336 -12.73 -5.33 4.32
CA GLY A 336 -13.53 -5.49 3.10
C GLY A 336 -14.16 -4.17 2.65
N ARG A 337 -14.84 -3.48 3.56
CA ARG A 337 -15.44 -2.16 3.28
C ARG A 337 -14.38 -1.14 2.84
N LEU A 338 -13.25 -1.04 3.54
CA LEU A 338 -12.20 -0.07 3.19
C LEU A 338 -11.58 -0.37 1.81
N GLN A 339 -11.43 -1.64 1.46
CA GLN A 339 -10.98 -2.06 0.13
C GLN A 339 -11.98 -1.63 -0.95
N ASP A 340 -13.26 -1.90 -0.77
CA ASP A 340 -14.31 -1.56 -1.73
C ASP A 340 -14.40 -0.03 -1.96
N GLU A 341 -14.19 0.75 -0.90
CA GLU A 341 -14.10 2.21 -0.97
C GLU A 341 -12.92 2.66 -1.84
N ILE A 342 -11.73 2.08 -1.64
CA ILE A 342 -10.54 2.42 -2.43
C ILE A 342 -10.76 2.05 -3.90
N ILE A 343 -11.28 0.85 -4.18
CA ILE A 343 -11.58 0.38 -5.54
C ILE A 343 -12.57 1.33 -6.21
N SER A 344 -13.68 1.63 -5.54
CA SER A 344 -14.73 2.49 -6.09
C SER A 344 -14.22 3.89 -6.38
N LEU A 345 -13.47 4.50 -5.47
CA LEU A 345 -12.90 5.83 -5.67
C LEU A 345 -11.89 5.85 -6.83
N CYS A 346 -11.04 4.83 -6.95
CA CYS A 346 -10.09 4.70 -8.06
C CYS A 346 -10.80 4.50 -9.41
N HIS A 347 -11.87 3.68 -9.45
CA HIS A 347 -12.66 3.46 -10.66
C HIS A 347 -13.34 4.76 -11.14
N HIS A 348 -13.99 5.49 -10.22
CA HIS A 348 -14.68 6.74 -10.55
C HIS A 348 -13.73 7.92 -10.83
N SER A 349 -12.46 7.83 -10.41
CA SER A 349 -11.41 8.78 -10.79
C SER A 349 -10.54 8.29 -11.94
N GLN A 350 -10.83 7.10 -12.50
CA GLN A 350 -10.03 6.42 -13.52
C GLN A 350 -8.54 6.34 -13.16
N THR A 351 -8.24 6.10 -11.89
CA THR A 351 -6.87 6.00 -11.38
C THR A 351 -6.45 4.53 -11.34
N PRO A 352 -5.30 4.16 -11.95
CA PRO A 352 -4.79 2.79 -11.86
C PRO A 352 -4.61 2.36 -10.40
N LEU A 353 -5.22 1.23 -10.05
CA LEU A 353 -5.12 0.60 -8.74
C LEU A 353 -4.10 -0.56 -8.78
N ILE A 354 -3.28 -0.65 -7.75
CA ILE A 354 -2.46 -1.81 -7.42
C ILE A 354 -3.12 -2.52 -6.24
N TYR A 355 -3.58 -3.74 -6.47
CA TYR A 355 -4.15 -4.63 -5.47
C TYR A 355 -3.02 -5.39 -4.77
N ALA A 356 -2.73 -5.03 -3.52
CA ALA A 356 -1.48 -5.44 -2.88
C ALA A 356 -1.68 -6.16 -1.55
N THR A 357 -0.62 -6.88 -1.17
CA THR A 357 -0.44 -7.68 0.06
C THR A 357 -1.36 -8.89 0.16
N GLU A 358 -0.84 -10.02 0.65
CA GLU A 358 -1.57 -11.28 0.91
C GLU A 358 -2.33 -11.93 -0.27
N VAL A 359 -2.21 -11.42 -1.50
CA VAL A 359 -2.69 -12.15 -2.70
C VAL A 359 -1.80 -13.38 -2.89
N LEU A 360 -2.39 -14.58 -2.82
CA LEU A 360 -1.68 -15.86 -2.87
C LEU A 360 -0.51 -15.93 -1.85
N GLY A 361 -0.64 -15.26 -0.69
CA GLY A 361 0.46 -15.08 0.27
C GLY A 361 0.98 -16.39 0.88
N THR A 362 0.08 -17.27 1.29
CA THR A 362 0.36 -18.62 1.78
C THR A 362 0.87 -19.51 0.65
N PHE A 363 0.28 -19.39 -0.54
CA PHE A 363 0.74 -20.17 -1.70
C PHE A 363 2.19 -19.85 -2.06
N ALA A 364 2.54 -18.57 -2.13
CA ALA A 364 3.91 -18.14 -2.39
C ALA A 364 4.91 -18.65 -1.34
N LYS A 365 4.48 -18.86 -0.09
CA LYS A 365 5.33 -19.37 1.00
C LYS A 365 5.41 -20.90 1.04
N THR A 366 4.29 -21.59 0.83
CA THR A 366 4.12 -23.01 1.18
C THR A 366 3.91 -23.93 -0.03
N GLY A 367 3.59 -23.37 -1.21
CA GLY A 367 3.27 -24.14 -2.40
C GLY A 367 1.86 -24.72 -2.40
N LEU A 368 1.01 -24.40 -1.41
CA LEU A 368 -0.41 -24.76 -1.39
C LEU A 368 -1.30 -23.52 -1.21
N PRO A 369 -2.21 -23.21 -2.17
CA PRO A 369 -3.14 -22.11 -2.01
C PRO A 369 -4.33 -22.52 -1.15
N SER A 370 -4.82 -21.60 -0.33
CA SER A 370 -6.12 -21.74 0.32
C SER A 370 -7.25 -21.29 -0.63
N ARG A 371 -8.47 -21.80 -0.43
CA ARG A 371 -9.64 -21.40 -1.23
C ARG A 371 -9.89 -19.88 -1.20
N PRO A 372 -9.82 -19.19 -0.03
CA PRO A 372 -9.99 -17.74 0.02
C PRO A 372 -8.94 -16.99 -0.81
N GLU A 373 -7.69 -17.45 -0.85
CA GLU A 373 -6.64 -16.79 -1.63
C GLU A 373 -6.86 -16.90 -3.14
N VAL A 374 -7.44 -18.01 -3.62
CA VAL A 374 -7.80 -18.15 -5.04
C VAL A 374 -8.90 -17.16 -5.42
N ILE A 375 -9.90 -17.00 -4.57
CA ILE A 375 -10.99 -16.03 -4.77
C ILE A 375 -10.42 -14.60 -4.71
N ASP A 376 -9.57 -14.29 -3.74
CA ASP A 376 -8.93 -12.98 -3.62
C ASP A 376 -8.05 -12.64 -4.85
N ALA A 377 -7.31 -13.62 -5.37
CA ALA A 377 -6.54 -13.49 -6.61
C ALA A 377 -7.42 -13.32 -7.85
N HIS A 378 -8.65 -13.84 -7.85
CA HIS A 378 -9.62 -13.55 -8.90
C HIS A 378 -10.11 -12.10 -8.80
N LEU A 379 -10.46 -11.63 -7.59
CA LEU A 379 -10.92 -10.27 -7.34
C LEU A 379 -9.87 -9.20 -7.67
N SER A 380 -8.57 -9.53 -7.55
CA SER A 380 -7.48 -8.61 -7.84
C SER A 380 -7.42 -8.16 -9.32
N PHE A 381 -8.09 -8.87 -10.24
CA PHE A 381 -8.21 -8.47 -11.65
C PHE A 381 -9.14 -7.26 -11.87
N SER A 382 -9.91 -6.84 -10.86
CA SER A 382 -10.58 -5.53 -10.87
C SER A 382 -9.60 -4.35 -10.86
N ALA A 383 -8.33 -4.60 -10.50
CA ALA A 383 -7.27 -3.61 -10.48
C ALA A 383 -6.37 -3.69 -11.72
N ALA A 384 -5.62 -2.62 -11.97
CA ALA A 384 -4.66 -2.55 -13.07
C ALA A 384 -3.40 -3.40 -12.81
N CYS A 385 -3.09 -3.69 -11.55
CA CYS A 385 -1.93 -4.48 -11.16
C CYS A 385 -2.23 -5.31 -9.91
N THR A 386 -1.76 -6.55 -9.86
CA THR A 386 -1.69 -7.36 -8.64
C THR A 386 -0.26 -7.39 -8.13
N MET A 387 -0.06 -7.20 -6.83
CA MET A 387 1.25 -7.34 -6.18
C MET A 387 1.33 -8.64 -5.38
N LEU A 388 2.31 -9.47 -5.70
CA LEU A 388 2.67 -10.67 -4.96
C LEU A 388 3.86 -10.40 -4.01
N ASN A 389 3.75 -10.92 -2.79
CA ASN A 389 4.84 -10.91 -1.81
C ASN A 389 5.90 -11.97 -2.18
N LYS A 390 7.05 -11.95 -1.51
CA LYS A 390 8.11 -12.95 -1.68
C LYS A 390 7.78 -14.29 -1.01
N GLY A 391 8.37 -15.37 -1.51
CA GLY A 391 8.28 -16.71 -0.91
C GLY A 391 8.92 -17.79 -1.79
N ALA A 392 9.17 -18.98 -1.23
CA ALA A 392 9.87 -20.07 -1.92
C ALA A 392 9.16 -20.58 -3.19
N TYR A 393 7.84 -20.38 -3.29
CA TYR A 393 7.00 -20.78 -4.42
C TYR A 393 6.47 -19.58 -5.21
N ILE A 394 7.16 -18.43 -5.15
CA ILE A 394 6.70 -17.20 -5.80
C ILE A 394 6.54 -17.36 -7.32
N GLN A 395 7.42 -18.11 -7.99
CA GLN A 395 7.28 -18.38 -9.42
C GLN A 395 5.98 -19.15 -9.73
N ASN A 396 5.60 -20.11 -8.87
CA ASN A 396 4.34 -20.84 -8.99
C ASN A 396 3.14 -19.92 -8.74
N ALA A 397 3.23 -18.99 -7.79
CA ALA A 397 2.19 -17.99 -7.53
C ALA A 397 1.97 -17.07 -8.73
N VAL A 398 3.03 -16.62 -9.41
CA VAL A 398 2.93 -15.85 -10.66
C VAL A 398 2.20 -16.66 -11.74
N ARG A 399 2.59 -17.92 -11.97
CA ARG A 399 1.93 -18.80 -12.96
C ARG A 399 0.45 -19.04 -12.64
N MET A 400 0.11 -19.25 -11.36
CA MET A 400 -1.27 -19.44 -10.94
C MET A 400 -2.10 -18.18 -11.18
N LEU A 401 -1.58 -17.01 -10.82
CA LEU A 401 -2.25 -15.74 -11.08
C LEU A 401 -2.50 -15.54 -12.58
N LYS A 402 -1.53 -15.88 -13.45
CA LYS A 402 -1.73 -15.86 -14.91
C LYS A 402 -2.86 -16.77 -15.38
N ARG A 403 -2.95 -17.99 -14.84
CA ARG A 403 -4.03 -18.95 -15.15
C ARG A 403 -5.39 -18.40 -14.71
N ILE A 404 -5.50 -17.88 -13.49
CA ILE A 404 -6.73 -17.22 -13.00
C ILE A 404 -7.13 -16.06 -13.94
N GLY A 405 -6.17 -15.27 -14.39
CA GLY A 405 -6.42 -14.19 -15.35
C GLY A 405 -6.84 -14.64 -16.74
N ALA A 406 -6.48 -15.86 -17.16
CA ALA A 406 -6.96 -16.45 -18.41
C ALA A 406 -8.42 -16.90 -18.27
N GLU A 407 -8.79 -17.49 -17.14
CA GLU A 407 -10.17 -17.92 -16.83
C GLU A 407 -11.17 -16.76 -16.82
N GLN A 408 -10.73 -15.55 -16.44
CA GLN A 408 -11.55 -14.32 -16.51
C GLN A 408 -12.12 -14.04 -17.92
N LYS A 409 -11.50 -14.57 -18.97
CA LYS A 409 -11.94 -14.36 -20.36
C LYS A 409 -12.90 -15.43 -20.86
N VAL A 410 -13.11 -16.50 -20.09
CA VAL A 410 -14.01 -17.59 -20.44
C VAL A 410 -15.45 -17.14 -20.18
N LYS A 411 -16.28 -17.15 -21.23
CA LYS A 411 -17.72 -16.90 -21.09
C LYS A 411 -18.44 -18.22 -20.91
N LEU A 412 -19.14 -18.36 -19.79
CA LEU A 412 -20.04 -19.50 -19.59
C LEU A 412 -21.25 -19.35 -20.51
N THR A 413 -21.62 -20.45 -21.17
CA THR A 413 -22.91 -20.58 -21.84
C THR A 413 -23.87 -21.18 -20.81
N PHE A 414 -24.91 -20.44 -20.46
CA PHE A 414 -25.90 -20.91 -19.49
C PHE A 414 -26.91 -21.80 -20.20
N ILE A 415 -27.12 -23.01 -19.68
CA ILE A 415 -27.91 -24.08 -20.32
C ILE A 415 -29.39 -23.70 -20.50
N SER A 416 -29.88 -22.73 -19.74
CA SER A 416 -31.30 -22.35 -19.68
C SER A 416 -31.53 -20.85 -19.86
N SER A 417 -30.67 -20.15 -20.62
CA SER A 417 -30.91 -18.74 -20.99
C SER A 417 -32.24 -18.55 -21.71
N ASP A 418 -32.63 -19.55 -22.49
CA ASP A 418 -33.80 -19.51 -23.37
C ASP A 418 -35.13 -19.57 -22.59
N LEU A 419 -35.09 -19.91 -21.29
CA LEU A 419 -36.25 -19.84 -20.39
C LEU A 419 -36.55 -18.42 -19.88
N LEU A 420 -35.70 -17.43 -20.22
CA LEU A 420 -35.87 -16.03 -19.81
C LEU A 420 -36.44 -15.15 -20.95
N GLU A 421 -36.74 -15.73 -22.11
CA GLU A 421 -37.31 -15.02 -23.26
C GLU A 421 -38.85 -14.90 -23.22
N GLU A 422 -39.50 -15.46 -22.19
CA GLU A 422 -40.91 -15.23 -21.83
C GLU A 422 -41.07 -14.06 -20.85
#